data_AF-A0A961RYW9-F1
#
_entry.id   AF-A0A961RYW9-F1
#
_cell.length_a   1.000
_cell.length_b   1.000
_cell.length_c   1.000
_cell.angle_alpha   90.00
_cell.angle_beta   90.00
_cell.angle_gamma   90.00
#
_symmetry.space_group_name_H-M   'P 1'
#
loop_
_entity.id
_entity.type
_entity.pdbx_description
1 polymer ?
#
loop_
_entity_poly.entity_id
_entity_poly.type
_entity_poly.pdbx_seq_one_letter_code
_entity_poly.pdbx_strand_id
1 'polypeptide(L)'
;MFQRWLLPQTYHSAVLFFAMGVFGALTAWISFSLIHVAMENIRFLRMFGGVAIMEGGLTQLAEIIAYGLLSLAFYLCFKVCEVELVARWRARASQPQTPSTIR
;
A
#
# COMPACT_ATOMS: atom_id res chain seq x y z
N MET A 1 -5.08 16.94 14.99
CA MET A 1 -4.13 18.05 14.74
C MET A 1 -3.04 17.71 13.72
N PHE A 2 -2.64 16.44 13.55
CA PHE A 2 -1.66 15.97 12.54
C PHE A 2 -2.18 15.95 11.07
N GLN A 3 -3.46 16.29 10.87
CA GLN A 3 -4.21 16.07 9.63
C GLN A 3 -4.11 17.22 8.62
N ARG A 4 -3.49 18.34 9.01
CA ARG A 4 -3.33 19.57 8.19
C ARG A 4 -1.98 19.70 7.49
N TRP A 5 -1.03 18.79 7.74
CA TRP A 5 0.35 18.88 7.23
C TRP A 5 0.63 18.04 5.97
N LEU A 6 -0.23 17.09 5.65
CA LEU A 6 -0.24 16.36 4.37
C LEU A 6 -1.33 16.97 3.50
N LEU A 7 -1.18 18.20 3.03
CA LEU A 7 -2.17 18.86 2.17
C LEU A 7 -1.82 18.63 0.69
N PRO A 8 -2.28 17.55 0.03
CA PRO A 8 -2.55 17.56 -1.40
C PRO A 8 -3.87 18.31 -1.64
N GLN A 9 -3.99 19.54 -1.12
CA GLN A 9 -5.20 20.36 -1.24
C GLN A 9 -5.32 20.99 -2.64
N THR A 10 -4.22 21.01 -3.40
CA THR A 10 -4.13 21.50 -4.77
C THR A 10 -4.26 20.39 -5.83
N TYR A 11 -4.19 19.12 -5.46
CA TYR A 11 -4.26 18.02 -6.42
C TYR A 11 -5.71 17.62 -6.74
N HIS A 12 -6.03 17.56 -8.02
CA HIS A 12 -7.31 17.08 -8.55
C HIS A 12 -7.61 15.68 -7.99
N SER A 13 -8.87 15.41 -7.61
CA SER A 13 -9.29 14.11 -7.05
C SER A 13 -8.91 12.92 -7.94
N ALA A 14 -8.78 13.13 -9.26
CA ALA A 14 -8.28 12.13 -10.21
C ALA A 14 -6.83 11.71 -9.90
N VAL A 15 -5.94 12.64 -9.56
CA VAL A 15 -4.54 12.36 -9.22
C VAL A 15 -4.45 11.48 -7.98
N LEU A 16 -5.26 11.77 -6.94
CA LEU A 16 -5.33 10.94 -5.74
C LEU A 16 -5.85 9.53 -6.06
N PHE A 17 -6.83 9.41 -6.94
CA PHE A 17 -7.35 8.11 -7.38
C PHE A 17 -6.30 7.30 -8.13
N PHE A 18 -5.58 7.91 -9.08
CA PHE A 18 -4.47 7.27 -9.78
C PHE A 18 -3.33 6.88 -8.84
N ALA A 19 -2.92 7.78 -7.94
CA ALA A 19 -1.89 7.48 -6.95
C ALA A 19 -2.30 6.31 -6.05
N MET A 20 -3.56 6.27 -5.60
CA MET A 20 -4.10 5.15 -4.85
C MET A 20 -4.03 3.85 -5.66
N GLY A 21 -4.43 3.88 -6.94
CA GLY A 21 -4.30 2.72 -7.84
C GLY A 21 -2.85 2.24 -7.99
N VAL A 22 -1.90 3.16 -8.17
CA VAL A 22 -0.47 2.84 -8.28
C VAL A 22 0.06 2.21 -6.99
N PHE A 23 -0.23 2.80 -5.83
CA PHE A 23 0.20 2.23 -4.55
C PHE A 23 -0.43 0.86 -4.27
N GLY A 24 -1.71 0.68 -4.63
CA GLY A 24 -2.37 -0.62 -4.55
C GLY A 24 -1.72 -1.67 -5.45
N ALA A 25 -1.42 -1.31 -6.70
CA ALA A 25 -0.74 -2.20 -7.65
C ALA A 25 0.68 -2.55 -7.19
N LEU A 26 1.45 -1.59 -6.68
CA LEU A 26 2.78 -1.83 -6.12
C LEU A 26 2.73 -2.75 -4.90
N THR A 27 1.75 -2.53 -4.00
CA THR A 27 1.54 -3.41 -2.83
C THR A 27 1.23 -4.84 -3.26
N ALA A 28 0.36 -5.01 -4.26
CA ALA A 28 0.02 -6.32 -4.80
C ALA A 28 1.24 -7.01 -5.46
N TRP A 29 2.02 -6.25 -6.25
CA TRP A 29 3.22 -6.75 -6.90
C TRP A 29 4.28 -7.21 -5.89
N ILE A 30 4.54 -6.40 -4.86
CA ILE A 30 5.50 -6.73 -3.80
C ILE A 30 5.01 -7.92 -3.00
N SER A 31 3.70 -8.03 -2.72
CA SER A 31 3.12 -9.20 -2.05
C SER A 31 3.33 -10.48 -2.84
N PHE A 32 3.20 -10.42 -4.18
CA PHE A 32 3.50 -11.55 -5.05
C PHE A 32 4.99 -11.93 -5.01
N SER A 33 5.88 -10.94 -5.06
CA SER A 33 7.33 -11.15 -4.91
C SER A 33 7.68 -11.78 -3.56
N LEU A 34 6.99 -11.39 -2.49
CA LEU A 34 7.17 -11.93 -1.15
C LEU A 34 6.86 -13.43 -1.09
N ILE A 35 5.75 -13.85 -1.72
CA ILE A 35 5.35 -15.26 -1.80
C ILE A 35 6.40 -16.06 -2.58
N HIS A 36 6.90 -15.51 -3.69
CA HIS A 36 7.92 -16.17 -4.50
C HIS A 36 9.21 -16.42 -3.70
N VAL A 37 9.73 -15.40 -3.01
CA VAL A 37 10.93 -15.53 -2.15
C VAL A 37 10.67 -16.49 -0.98
N ALA A 38 9.47 -16.47 -0.39
CA ALA A 38 9.10 -17.39 0.68
C ALA A 38 9.05 -18.86 0.20
N MET A 39 8.54 -19.12 -1.01
CA MET A 39 8.53 -20.46 -1.57
C MET A 39 9.94 -20.98 -1.89
N GLU A 40 10.83 -20.11 -2.39
CA GLU A 40 12.24 -20.46 -2.59
C GLU A 40 12.90 -20.81 -1.25
N ASN A 41 12.62 -20.06 -0.19
CA ASN A 41 13.14 -20.32 1.15
C ASN A 41 12.66 -21.68 1.70
N ILE A 42 11.37 -22.01 1.53
CA ILE A 42 10.81 -23.33 1.89
C ILE A 42 11.46 -24.46 1.09
N ARG A 43 11.71 -24.24 -0.21
CA ARG A 43 12.39 -25.22 -1.08
C ARG A 43 13.83 -25.44 -0.62
N PHE A 44 14.55 -24.37 -0.29
CA PHE A 44 15.92 -24.42 0.19
C PHE A 44 16.04 -25.14 1.54
N LEU A 45 15.13 -24.84 2.46
CA LEU A 45 15.06 -25.48 3.78
C LEU A 45 14.75 -26.98 3.68
N ARG A 46 13.87 -27.38 2.76
CA ARG A 46 13.58 -28.80 2.46
C ARG A 46 14.76 -29.53 1.83
N MET A 47 15.55 -28.85 1.00
CA MET A 47 16.62 -29.47 0.21
C MET A 47 17.94 -29.60 0.99
N PHE A 48 18.27 -28.63 1.86
CA PHE A 48 19.57 -28.57 2.55
C PHE A 48 19.49 -28.64 4.08
N GLY A 49 18.29 -28.69 4.68
CA GLY A 49 18.12 -28.87 6.14
C GLY A 49 18.82 -27.80 6.98
N GLY A 50 19.37 -28.16 8.14
CA GLY A 50 20.02 -27.21 9.07
C GLY A 50 21.24 -26.47 8.50
N VAL A 51 21.89 -27.01 7.45
CA VAL A 51 23.03 -26.36 6.76
C VAL A 51 22.56 -25.12 5.98
N ALA A 52 21.31 -25.10 5.49
CA ALA A 52 20.71 -23.97 4.79
C ALA A 52 20.69 -22.68 5.62
N ILE A 53 20.49 -22.81 6.94
CA ILE A 53 20.36 -21.67 7.86
C ILE A 53 21.71 -20.94 7.99
N MET A 54 22.82 -21.69 7.88
CA MET A 54 24.17 -21.19 8.14
C MET A 54 24.81 -20.53 6.91
N GLU A 55 24.45 -20.93 5.69
CA GLU A 55 25.07 -20.41 4.45
C GLU A 55 24.22 -19.38 3.68
N GLY A 56 22.89 -19.33 3.89
CA GLY A 56 22.03 -18.42 3.10
C GLY A 56 20.62 -18.14 3.64
N GLY A 57 20.15 -18.87 4.65
CA GLY A 57 18.82 -18.67 5.21
C GLY A 57 18.64 -17.28 5.86
N LEU A 58 19.70 -16.72 6.45
CA LEU A 58 19.62 -15.40 7.10
C LEU A 58 19.45 -14.25 6.10
N THR A 59 20.15 -14.29 4.95
CA THR A 59 20.00 -13.28 3.90
C THR A 59 18.62 -13.34 3.25
N GLN A 60 18.11 -14.56 3.01
CA GLN A 60 16.77 -14.77 2.46
C GLN A 60 15.67 -14.33 3.44
N LEU A 61 15.89 -14.52 4.75
CA LEU A 61 14.97 -14.04 5.79
C LEU A 61 15.00 -12.51 5.91
N ALA A 62 16.18 -11.88 5.79
CA ALA A 62 16.32 -10.43 5.73
C ALA A 62 15.61 -9.84 4.50
N GLU A 63 15.67 -10.51 3.35
CA GLU A 63 15.00 -10.12 2.12
C GLU A 63 13.47 -10.16 2.27
N ILE A 64 12.93 -11.23 2.89
CA ILE A 64 11.49 -11.31 3.23
C ILE A 64 11.07 -10.17 4.17
N ILE A 65 11.87 -9.87 5.20
CA ILE A 65 11.59 -8.76 6.12
C ILE A 65 11.59 -7.43 5.36
N ALA A 66 12.59 -7.19 4.51
CA ALA A 66 12.71 -5.95 3.74
C ALA A 66 11.53 -5.73 2.81
N TYR A 67 11.15 -6.75 2.01
CA TYR A 67 9.98 -6.68 1.14
C TYR A 67 8.67 -6.57 1.94
N GLY A 68 8.57 -7.21 3.11
CA GLY A 68 7.42 -7.10 3.99
C GLY A 68 7.23 -5.68 4.52
N LEU A 69 8.30 -5.04 5.00
CA LEU A 69 8.29 -3.64 5.44
C LEU A 69 7.96 -2.69 4.30
N LEU A 70 8.51 -2.94 3.11
CA LEU A 70 8.24 -2.12 1.93
C LEU A 70 6.77 -2.25 1.48
N SER A 71 6.22 -3.48 1.48
CA SER A 71 4.80 -3.73 1.21
C SER A 71 3.90 -3.00 2.21
N LEU A 72 4.24 -3.08 3.50
CA LEU A 72 3.51 -2.39 4.57
C LEU A 72 3.53 -0.86 4.37
N ALA A 73 4.68 -0.30 4.00
CA ALA A 73 4.81 1.13 3.73
C ALA A 73 3.88 1.56 2.58
N PHE A 74 3.88 0.84 1.46
CA PHE A 74 2.98 1.13 0.33
C PHE A 74 1.50 0.93 0.68
N TYR A 75 1.18 -0.09 1.47
CA TYR A 75 -0.18 -0.31 1.96
C TYR A 75 -0.67 0.85 2.84
N LEU A 76 0.18 1.34 3.74
CA LEU A 76 -0.16 2.51 4.57
C LEU A 76 -0.37 3.76 3.71
N CYS A 77 0.47 4.01 2.70
CA CYS A 77 0.27 5.09 1.74
C CYS A 77 -1.08 4.96 0.99
N PHE A 78 -1.43 3.76 0.52
CA PHE A 78 -2.72 3.47 -0.09
C PHE A 78 -3.88 3.82 0.85
N LYS A 79 -3.83 3.38 2.12
CA LYS A 79 -4.87 3.64 3.11
C LYS A 79 -5.02 5.14 3.42
N VAL A 80 -3.93 5.89 3.46
CA VAL A 80 -3.98 7.35 3.62
C VAL A 80 -4.70 8.00 2.43
N CYS A 81 -4.38 7.59 1.20
CA CYS A 81 -5.07 8.09 -0.01
C CYS A 81 -6.57 7.75 -0.01
N GLU A 82 -6.92 6.53 0.39
CA GLU A 82 -8.31 6.07 0.46
C GLU A 82 -9.13 6.91 1.46
N VAL A 83 -8.60 7.11 2.68
CA VAL A 83 -9.29 7.89 3.73
C VAL A 83 -9.56 9.31 3.26
N GLU A 84 -8.59 9.96 2.61
CA GLU A 84 -8.74 11.30 2.07
C GLU A 84 -9.80 11.36 0.95
N LEU A 85 -9.80 10.39 0.03
CA LEU A 85 -10.77 10.33 -1.06
C LEU A 85 -12.19 10.12 -0.52
N VAL A 86 -12.36 9.20 0.43
CA VAL A 86 -13.66 8.93 1.07
C VAL A 86 -14.14 10.15 1.86
N ALA A 87 -13.26 10.85 2.58
CA ALA A 87 -13.59 12.08 3.28
C ALA A 87 -14.12 13.16 2.31
N ARG A 88 -13.44 13.36 1.18
CA ARG A 88 -13.87 14.30 0.13
C ARG A 88 -15.20 13.91 -0.51
N TRP A 89 -15.41 12.62 -0.77
CA TRP A 89 -16.67 12.13 -1.33
C TRP A 89 -17.84 12.35 -0.37
N ARG A 90 -17.66 12.02 0.91
CA ARG A 90 -18.66 12.29 1.96
C ARG A 90 -18.97 13.78 2.08
N ALA A 91 -17.94 14.64 2.06
CA ALA A 91 -18.12 16.09 2.14
C ALA A 91 -18.97 16.64 0.98
N ARG A 92 -18.79 16.13 -0.25
CA ARG A 92 -19.64 16.48 -1.40
C ARG A 92 -21.06 15.93 -1.25
N ALA A 93 -21.21 14.70 -0.79
CA ALA A 93 -22.52 14.07 -0.58
C ALA A 93 -23.35 14.78 0.50
N SER A 94 -22.70 15.40 1.50
CA SER A 94 -23.35 16.18 2.55
C SER A 94 -23.72 17.61 2.16
N GLN A 95 -23.37 18.09 0.95
CA GLN A 95 -23.81 19.42 0.51
C GLN A 95 -25.32 19.41 0.28
N PRO A 96 -26.11 20.20 1.03
CA PRO A 96 -27.55 20.30 0.80
C PRO A 96 -27.79 20.82 -0.63
N GLN A 97 -28.63 20.11 -1.38
CA GLN A 97 -29.09 20.55 -2.70
C GLN A 97 -29.83 21.88 -2.49
N THR A 98 -29.16 23.00 -2.76
CA THR A 98 -29.82 24.29 -2.80
C THR A 98 -30.76 24.24 -4.01
N PRO A 99 -32.08 24.43 -3.82
CA PRO A 99 -33.01 24.40 -4.94
C PRO A 99 -32.55 25.48 -5.91
N SER A 100 -32.20 25.08 -7.13
CA SER A 100 -31.92 26.02 -8.21
C SER A 100 -33.16 26.90 -8.35
N THR A 101 -33.07 28.14 -7.88
CA THR A 101 -34.16 29.10 -8.02
C THR A 101 -34.32 29.33 -9.51
N ILE A 102 -35.38 28.74 -10.06
CA ILE A 102 -35.82 28.88 -11.44
C ILE A 102 -35.93 30.39 -11.70
N ARG A 103 -35.13 30.89 -12.64
CA ARG A 103 -35.28 32.23 -13.22
C ARG A 103 -35.56 32.08 -14.70
#